data_AF-A0A8C4LM01-F1
#
_entry.id   AF-A0A8C4LM01-F1
#
_cell.length_a   1.000
_cell.length_b   1.000
_cell.length_c   1.000
_cell.angle_alpha   90.00
_cell.angle_beta   90.00
_cell.angle_gamma   90.00
#
_symmetry.space_group_name_H-M   'P 1'
#
loop_
_entity.id
_entity.type
_entity.pdbx_description
1 polymer ?
#
loop_
_entity_poly.entity_id
_entity_poly.type
_entity_poly.pdbx_seq_one_letter_code
_entity_poly.pdbx_strand_id
1 'polypeptide(L)'
;MAPSSQAAEKQAPPEPGPGRELKSWRCLVFYLCFYGFMAQMRPGESFITPYLLGPDKNFTRQQVTNEITPVLSYSYLAVLVPIFLLTDYLRYKPVLLLQALSYICLWLLLLWGRSVLHMQLMELFYSITMAARIAYSSYIFSLVRPARYQRMAGYSRTAVLLGVFTSSVLGQLLVTVGRLSFSTLNYISLAFLTFSLLLALFLKRPKRSLFFNRSSPVGSGATPSELDRMSPGPGRPAGRKAGWMLLDTLRRLTLVRMLWELRDNLRLPQLRLWSLWWVFNSAGYYLIVYYVHILWNVVNPTNDTTEVYNGGVDAASTLLGAITSFAAGFVTIRWALWAELVIAGVTAVQAGLIFLMYSTRSIWLCYVAFVLFRGSYQFLVPIATAVCPGLRSQHVPRHHPQDHRHPRCFRQAGPGPPGPHAVPRLLRVLLGDVRRLLPGGCAGGPAAPPRAPPPAPAPGPGAEQP
;
A
#
# COMPACT_ATOMS: atom_id res chain seq x y z
N MET A 1 -23.54 4.67 -71.65
CA MET A 1 -23.30 5.65 -70.57
C MET A 1 -23.94 5.12 -69.29
N ALA A 2 -23.18 5.22 -68.20
CA ALA A 2 -23.23 4.36 -67.01
C ALA A 2 -24.48 4.48 -66.11
N PRO A 3 -24.79 3.44 -65.30
CA PRO A 3 -25.74 3.50 -64.21
C PRO A 3 -25.08 3.70 -62.82
N SER A 4 -25.87 4.30 -61.91
CA SER A 4 -25.91 4.15 -60.44
C SER A 4 -24.63 4.23 -59.59
N SER A 5 -24.63 5.17 -58.63
CA SER A 5 -24.12 4.88 -57.28
C SER A 5 -24.85 5.75 -56.24
N GLN A 6 -25.61 5.07 -55.37
CA GLN A 6 -26.15 5.64 -54.14
C GLN A 6 -24.99 5.98 -53.19
N ALA A 7 -24.93 7.24 -52.74
CA ALA A 7 -24.01 7.65 -51.69
C ALA A 7 -24.52 7.09 -50.35
N ALA A 8 -23.84 6.05 -49.84
CA ALA A 8 -24.04 5.53 -48.51
C ALA A 8 -23.59 6.55 -47.47
N GLU A 9 -24.55 7.14 -46.76
CA GLU A 9 -24.32 8.02 -45.61
C GLU A 9 -23.73 7.18 -44.46
N LYS A 10 -22.42 7.29 -44.28
CA LYS A 10 -21.65 6.57 -43.26
C LYS A 10 -21.92 7.22 -41.90
N GLN A 11 -22.95 6.74 -41.19
CA GLN A 11 -23.26 7.12 -39.82
C GLN A 11 -22.00 7.03 -38.93
N ALA A 12 -21.62 8.16 -38.34
CA ALA A 12 -20.61 8.20 -37.31
C ALA A 12 -21.08 7.36 -36.09
N PRO A 13 -20.19 6.60 -35.44
CA PRO A 13 -20.58 5.76 -34.32
C PRO A 13 -21.14 6.62 -33.16
N PRO A 14 -22.23 6.20 -32.50
CA PRO A 14 -22.88 7.01 -31.48
C PRO A 14 -21.94 7.27 -30.31
N GLU A 15 -21.79 8.56 -29.98
CA GLU A 15 -21.12 9.05 -28.76
C GLU A 15 -21.66 8.29 -27.54
N PRO A 16 -20.80 7.65 -26.72
CA PRO A 16 -21.26 6.87 -25.58
C PRO A 16 -21.86 7.79 -24.53
N GLY A 17 -23.18 7.65 -24.28
CA GLY A 17 -23.90 8.45 -23.29
C GLY A 17 -23.27 8.40 -21.89
N PRO A 18 -23.46 9.45 -21.06
CA PRO A 18 -22.77 9.65 -19.77
C PRO A 18 -22.96 8.50 -18.77
N GLY A 19 -24.08 7.75 -18.85
CA GLY A 19 -24.31 6.56 -18.04
C GLY A 19 -23.43 5.35 -18.41
N ARG A 20 -23.03 5.22 -19.68
CA ARG A 20 -22.18 4.13 -20.18
C ARG A 20 -20.72 4.35 -19.78
N GLU A 21 -20.25 5.58 -19.80
CA GLU A 21 -18.93 5.96 -19.27
C GLU A 21 -18.83 5.69 -17.76
N LEU A 22 -19.87 6.01 -16.99
CA LEU A 22 -19.87 5.82 -15.54
C LEU A 22 -19.88 4.31 -15.16
N LYS A 23 -20.66 3.48 -15.85
CA LYS A 23 -20.67 2.02 -15.67
C LYS A 23 -19.32 1.40 -16.07
N SER A 24 -18.74 1.82 -17.19
CA SER A 24 -17.42 1.37 -17.66
C SER A 24 -16.31 1.71 -16.66
N TRP A 25 -16.35 2.91 -16.08
CA TRP A 25 -15.41 3.33 -15.05
C TRP A 25 -15.55 2.55 -13.74
N ARG A 26 -16.78 2.33 -13.25
CA ARG A 26 -17.00 1.50 -12.04
C ARG A 26 -16.49 0.08 -12.23
N CYS A 27 -16.74 -0.51 -13.40
CA CYS A 27 -16.22 -1.83 -13.76
C CYS A 27 -14.69 -1.86 -13.77
N LEU A 28 -14.05 -0.83 -14.33
CA LEU A 28 -12.59 -0.70 -14.34
C LEU A 28 -12.03 -0.62 -12.91
N VAL A 29 -12.60 0.24 -12.06
CA VAL A 29 -12.15 0.39 -10.66
C VAL A 29 -12.30 -0.91 -9.89
N PHE A 30 -13.46 -1.57 -10.01
CA PHE A 30 -13.69 -2.87 -9.38
C PHE A 30 -12.67 -3.90 -9.84
N TYR A 31 -12.41 -3.98 -11.15
CA TYR A 31 -11.42 -4.89 -11.71
C TYR A 31 -10.01 -4.64 -11.16
N LEU A 32 -9.59 -3.38 -11.03
CA LEU A 32 -8.27 -3.03 -10.50
C LEU A 32 -8.13 -3.35 -9.02
N CYS A 33 -9.14 -3.03 -8.22
CA CYS A 33 -9.19 -3.41 -6.81
C CYS A 33 -9.19 -4.94 -6.65
N PHE A 34 -9.95 -5.66 -7.47
CA PHE A 34 -10.00 -7.12 -7.46
C PHE A 34 -8.64 -7.74 -7.84
N TYR A 35 -7.98 -7.21 -8.87
CA TYR A 35 -6.61 -7.61 -9.21
C TYR A 35 -5.64 -7.34 -8.06
N GLY A 36 -5.67 -6.15 -7.46
CA GLY A 36 -4.81 -5.80 -6.32
C GLY A 36 -5.05 -6.68 -5.09
N PHE A 37 -6.30 -7.10 -4.86
CA PHE A 37 -6.66 -8.08 -3.84
C PHE A 37 -6.06 -9.46 -4.19
N MET A 38 -6.33 -9.98 -5.40
CA MET A 38 -5.87 -11.29 -5.83
C MET A 38 -4.34 -11.40 -5.90
N ALA A 39 -3.65 -10.33 -6.29
CA ALA A 39 -2.18 -10.29 -6.32
C ALA A 39 -1.54 -10.42 -4.92
N GLN A 40 -2.30 -10.15 -3.85
CA GLN A 40 -1.85 -10.30 -2.46
C GLN A 40 -2.37 -11.59 -1.79
N MET A 41 -3.22 -12.36 -2.47
CA MET A 41 -3.74 -13.63 -1.98
C MET A 41 -2.65 -14.71 -2.00
N ARG A 42 -1.79 -14.72 -0.99
CA ARG A 42 -0.68 -15.67 -0.80
C ARG A 42 -0.70 -16.30 0.61
N PRO A 43 -1.55 -17.32 0.84
CA PRO A 43 -1.68 -17.96 2.16
C PRO A 43 -0.37 -18.57 2.72
N GLY A 44 0.54 -18.97 1.84
CA GLY A 44 1.81 -19.60 2.22
C GLY A 44 2.90 -18.63 2.69
N GLU A 45 2.75 -17.32 2.47
CA GLU A 45 3.82 -16.32 2.72
C GLU A 45 4.25 -16.31 4.20
N SER A 46 3.28 -16.34 5.13
CA SER A 46 3.53 -16.38 6.59
C SER A 46 4.22 -17.66 7.08
N PHE A 47 4.30 -18.70 6.24
CA PHE A 47 4.83 -20.02 6.58
C PHE A 47 6.07 -20.40 5.76
N ILE A 48 6.64 -19.48 4.97
CA ILE A 48 7.83 -19.75 4.14
C ILE A 48 9.02 -20.18 5.02
N THR A 49 9.32 -19.46 6.10
CA THR A 49 10.47 -19.81 6.96
C THR A 49 10.29 -21.16 7.65
N PRO A 50 9.15 -21.48 8.30
CA PRO A 50 8.85 -22.83 8.74
C PRO A 50 8.98 -23.90 7.65
N TYR A 51 8.56 -23.58 6.42
CA TYR A 51 8.65 -24.51 5.29
C TYR A 51 10.10 -24.79 4.86
N LEU A 52 10.97 -23.78 4.86
CA LEU A 52 12.39 -23.94 4.52
C LEU A 52 13.16 -24.74 5.58
N LEU A 53 12.79 -24.58 6.85
CA LEU A 53 13.43 -25.23 8.00
C LEU A 53 12.80 -26.58 8.35
N GLY A 54 11.60 -26.86 7.83
CA GLY A 54 10.88 -28.10 8.03
C GLY A 54 11.48 -29.29 7.25
N PRO A 55 10.94 -30.50 7.47
CA PRO A 55 11.47 -31.75 6.89
C PRO A 55 11.42 -31.78 5.36
N ASP A 56 10.53 -31.01 4.74
CA ASP A 56 10.34 -30.97 3.28
C ASP A 56 11.55 -30.39 2.54
N LYS A 57 12.25 -29.42 3.15
CA LYS A 57 13.40 -28.72 2.55
C LYS A 57 14.70 -28.94 3.32
N ASN A 58 14.60 -29.12 4.64
CA ASN A 58 15.71 -29.47 5.52
C ASN A 58 16.94 -28.56 5.39
N PHE A 59 16.73 -27.25 5.26
CA PHE A 59 17.84 -26.28 5.29
C PHE A 59 18.22 -25.95 6.73
N THR A 60 19.51 -25.69 6.94
CA THR A 60 19.98 -25.22 8.25
C THR A 60 19.59 -23.77 8.47
N ARG A 61 19.34 -23.40 9.74
CA ARG A 61 19.05 -22.01 10.13
C ARG A 61 20.14 -21.04 9.69
N GLN A 62 21.40 -21.46 9.76
CA GLN A 62 22.55 -20.65 9.34
C GLN A 62 22.51 -20.36 7.83
N GLN A 63 22.20 -21.36 7.00
CA GLN A 63 22.04 -21.15 5.55
C GLN A 63 20.89 -20.19 5.23
N VAL A 64 19.72 -20.35 5.87
CA VAL A 64 18.58 -19.45 5.63
C VAL A 64 18.91 -18.02 6.03
N THR A 65 19.59 -17.83 7.16
CA THR A 65 19.87 -16.50 7.73
C THR A 65 21.01 -15.76 7.02
N ASN A 66 22.09 -16.47 6.67
CA ASN A 66 23.32 -15.86 6.15
C ASN A 66 23.46 -15.95 4.63
N GLU A 67 22.91 -17.00 4.00
CA GLU A 67 23.11 -17.25 2.56
C GLU A 67 21.88 -16.89 1.72
N ILE A 68 20.66 -17.12 2.25
CA ILE A 68 19.42 -16.95 1.48
C ILE A 68 18.82 -15.56 1.73
N THR A 69 18.42 -15.26 2.97
CA THR A 69 17.71 -14.02 3.32
C THR A 69 18.44 -12.73 2.88
N PRO A 70 19.78 -12.60 3.00
CA PRO A 70 20.47 -11.38 2.62
C PRO A 70 20.41 -11.08 1.12
N VAL A 71 20.27 -12.12 0.27
CA VAL A 71 20.19 -11.95 -1.19
C VAL A 71 19.03 -11.03 -1.56
N LEU A 72 17.89 -11.10 -0.85
CA LEU A 72 16.76 -10.20 -1.05
C LEU A 72 17.17 -8.73 -0.98
N SER A 73 17.93 -8.35 0.05
CA SER A 73 18.30 -6.96 0.30
C SER A 73 19.27 -6.41 -0.75
N TYR A 74 20.30 -7.20 -1.08
CA TYR A 74 21.29 -6.81 -2.09
C TYR A 74 20.72 -6.78 -3.50
N SER A 75 19.94 -7.81 -3.86
CA SER A 75 19.28 -7.85 -5.16
C SER A 75 18.23 -6.76 -5.30
N TYR A 76 17.46 -6.45 -4.24
CA TYR A 76 16.49 -5.36 -4.24
C TYR A 76 17.15 -4.02 -4.54
N LEU A 77 18.29 -3.72 -3.89
CA LEU A 77 19.07 -2.51 -4.18
C LEU A 77 19.47 -2.44 -5.67
N ALA A 78 19.94 -3.55 -6.24
CA ALA A 78 20.38 -3.61 -7.63
C ALA A 78 19.23 -3.45 -8.64
N VAL A 79 18.06 -4.06 -8.38
CA VAL A 79 16.93 -4.07 -9.31
C VAL A 79 15.98 -2.88 -9.16
N LEU A 80 16.01 -2.17 -8.03
CA LEU A 80 15.09 -1.06 -7.74
C LEU A 80 15.20 0.07 -8.76
N VAL A 81 16.42 0.56 -9.05
CA VAL A 81 16.63 1.66 -10.02
C VAL A 81 16.25 1.23 -11.44
N PRO A 82 16.71 0.06 -11.97
CA PRO A 82 16.29 -0.42 -13.28
C PRO A 82 14.77 -0.57 -13.43
N ILE A 83 14.10 -1.18 -12.44
CA ILE A 83 12.66 -1.42 -12.51
C ILE A 83 11.88 -0.11 -12.40
N PHE A 84 12.31 0.83 -11.56
CA PHE A 84 11.73 2.16 -11.51
C PHE A 84 11.76 2.85 -12.87
N LEU A 85 12.91 2.87 -13.55
CA LEU A 85 13.00 3.42 -14.91
C LEU A 85 12.14 2.65 -15.92
N LEU A 86 12.09 1.32 -15.76
CA LEU A 86 11.29 0.46 -16.62
C LEU A 86 9.79 0.74 -16.46
N THR A 87 9.33 1.09 -15.25
CA THR A 87 7.92 1.44 -15.01
C THR A 87 7.49 2.66 -15.81
N ASP A 88 8.35 3.67 -15.88
CA ASP A 88 8.11 4.89 -16.63
C ASP A 88 8.21 4.64 -18.14
N TYR A 89 9.14 3.80 -18.58
CA TYR A 89 9.35 3.48 -19.98
C TYR A 89 8.24 2.60 -20.58
N LEU A 90 7.92 1.48 -19.94
CA LEU A 90 7.03 0.45 -20.50
C LEU A 90 5.53 0.75 -20.31
N ARG A 91 5.16 1.93 -19.81
CA ARG A 91 3.75 2.33 -19.56
C ARG A 91 3.05 1.35 -18.61
N TYR A 92 3.67 1.06 -17.47
CA TYR A 92 3.16 0.36 -16.29
C TYR A 92 2.66 -1.10 -16.48
N LYS A 93 1.84 -1.43 -17.50
CA LYS A 93 1.27 -2.77 -17.72
C LYS A 93 2.34 -3.87 -17.84
N PRO A 94 3.41 -3.72 -18.62
CA PRO A 94 4.45 -4.75 -18.73
C PRO A 94 5.19 -4.97 -17.41
N VAL A 95 5.29 -3.94 -16.55
CA VAL A 95 5.88 -4.11 -15.22
C VAL A 95 4.93 -4.85 -14.27
N LEU A 96 3.62 -4.67 -14.38
CA LEU A 96 2.64 -5.50 -13.65
C LEU A 96 2.67 -6.96 -14.08
N LEU A 97 2.86 -7.21 -15.38
CA LEU A 97 3.04 -8.56 -15.90
C LEU A 97 4.37 -9.17 -15.44
N LEU A 98 5.45 -8.39 -15.46
CA LEU A 98 6.75 -8.80 -14.93
C LEU A 98 6.61 -9.17 -13.45
N GLN A 99 5.93 -8.34 -12.64
CA GLN A 99 5.67 -8.61 -11.24
C GLN A 99 4.94 -9.95 -11.03
N ALA A 100 3.85 -10.20 -11.77
CA ALA A 100 3.09 -11.43 -11.65
C ALA A 100 3.88 -12.67 -12.12
N LEU A 101 4.68 -12.54 -13.18
CA LEU A 101 5.55 -13.61 -13.67
C LEU A 101 6.67 -13.91 -12.67
N SER A 102 7.29 -12.89 -12.09
CA SER A 102 8.31 -13.05 -11.04
C SER A 102 7.75 -13.73 -9.79
N TYR A 103 6.52 -13.43 -9.38
CA TYR A 103 5.84 -14.16 -8.30
C TYR A 103 5.67 -15.65 -8.62
N ILE A 104 5.28 -16.00 -9.85
CA ILE A 104 5.17 -17.42 -10.24
C ILE A 104 6.55 -18.07 -10.19
N CYS A 105 7.58 -17.47 -10.81
CA CYS A 105 8.95 -18.00 -10.77
C CYS A 105 9.43 -18.22 -9.33
N LEU A 106 9.17 -17.28 -8.42
CA LEU A 106 9.47 -17.40 -7.00
C LEU A 106 8.80 -18.63 -6.39
N TRP A 107 7.49 -18.79 -6.53
CA TRP A 107 6.77 -19.93 -5.95
C TRP A 107 7.13 -21.27 -6.60
N LEU A 108 7.47 -21.30 -7.90
CA LEU A 108 8.01 -22.48 -8.57
C LEU A 108 9.37 -22.86 -7.97
N LEU A 109 10.27 -21.89 -7.79
CA LEU A 109 11.57 -22.13 -7.15
C LEU A 109 11.43 -22.56 -5.69
N LEU A 110 10.48 -22.00 -4.95
CA LEU A 110 10.18 -22.40 -3.57
C LEU A 110 9.70 -23.86 -3.51
N LEU A 111 8.84 -24.30 -4.43
CA LEU A 111 8.30 -25.66 -4.46
C LEU A 111 9.33 -26.70 -4.93
N TRP A 112 10.00 -26.45 -6.07
CA TRP A 112 10.91 -27.44 -6.68
C TRP A 112 12.39 -27.26 -6.32
N GLY A 113 12.80 -26.10 -5.82
CA GLY A 113 14.20 -25.83 -5.49
C GLY A 113 14.69 -26.69 -4.32
N ARG A 114 15.80 -27.39 -4.51
CA ARG A 114 16.42 -28.25 -3.46
C ARG A 114 17.79 -27.77 -3.01
N SER A 115 18.43 -26.87 -3.75
CA SER A 115 19.74 -26.33 -3.40
C SER A 115 19.65 -24.88 -2.91
N VAL A 116 20.69 -24.44 -2.21
CA VAL A 116 20.82 -23.06 -1.73
C VAL A 116 20.74 -22.05 -2.89
N LEU A 117 21.36 -22.36 -4.04
CA LEU A 117 21.28 -21.51 -5.24
C LEU A 117 19.84 -21.29 -5.71
N HIS A 118 18.98 -22.31 -5.67
CA HIS A 118 17.57 -22.15 -6.04
C HIS A 118 16.84 -21.20 -5.09
N MET A 119 17.17 -21.25 -3.79
CA MET A 119 16.60 -20.35 -2.78
C MET A 119 17.15 -18.92 -2.89
N GLN A 120 18.41 -18.76 -3.27
CA GLN A 120 18.97 -17.44 -3.60
C GLN A 120 18.31 -16.84 -4.85
N LEU A 121 18.07 -17.64 -5.89
CA LEU A 121 17.32 -17.21 -7.07
C LEU A 121 15.86 -16.87 -6.72
N MET A 122 15.24 -17.60 -5.80
CA MET A 122 13.90 -17.28 -5.30
C MET A 122 13.87 -15.87 -4.69
N GLU A 123 14.82 -15.54 -3.82
CA GLU A 123 14.93 -14.20 -3.21
C GLU A 123 15.23 -13.10 -4.25
N LEU A 124 16.02 -13.42 -5.28
CA LEU A 124 16.22 -12.51 -6.42
C LEU A 124 14.88 -12.21 -7.12
N PHE A 125 14.05 -13.20 -7.41
CA PHE A 125 12.73 -12.97 -8.01
C PHE A 125 11.79 -12.22 -7.05
N TYR A 126 11.91 -12.44 -5.74
CA TYR A 126 11.16 -11.68 -4.75
C TYR A 126 11.54 -10.19 -4.77
N SER A 127 12.82 -9.88 -4.92
CA SER A 127 13.31 -8.51 -5.04
C SER A 127 12.74 -7.77 -6.26
N ILE A 128 12.69 -8.44 -7.43
CA ILE A 128 12.11 -7.89 -8.67
C ILE A 128 10.63 -7.54 -8.43
N THR A 129 9.95 -8.44 -7.73
CA THR A 129 8.53 -8.30 -7.43
C THR A 129 8.25 -7.14 -6.48
N MET A 130 9.07 -7.00 -5.43
CA MET A 130 9.02 -5.89 -4.49
C MET A 130 9.26 -4.54 -5.15
N ALA A 131 10.22 -4.47 -6.09
CA ALA A 131 10.49 -3.25 -6.86
C ALA A 131 9.35 -2.93 -7.85
N ALA A 132 8.79 -3.93 -8.51
CA ALA A 132 7.70 -3.77 -9.48
C ALA A 132 6.38 -3.36 -8.81
N ARG A 133 6.22 -3.56 -7.50
CA ARG A 133 5.02 -3.17 -6.72
C ARG A 133 4.64 -1.70 -6.85
N ILE A 134 5.61 -0.80 -7.05
CA ILE A 134 5.37 0.64 -7.24
C ILE A 134 4.53 0.89 -8.49
N ALA A 135 4.66 0.04 -9.51
CA ALA A 135 3.93 0.14 -10.78
C ALA A 135 2.41 0.09 -10.61
N TYR A 136 1.90 -0.65 -9.62
CA TYR A 136 0.46 -0.81 -9.40
C TYR A 136 -0.21 0.51 -9.01
N SER A 137 0.37 1.24 -8.08
CA SER A 137 -0.15 2.56 -7.67
C SER A 137 -0.07 3.55 -8.83
N SER A 138 1.05 3.59 -9.55
CA SER A 138 1.24 4.47 -10.71
C SER A 138 0.30 4.14 -11.86
N TYR A 139 0.05 2.85 -12.12
CA TYR A 139 -0.89 2.38 -13.13
C TYR A 139 -2.31 2.90 -12.84
N ILE A 140 -2.75 2.80 -11.59
CA ILE A 140 -4.07 3.27 -11.16
C ILE A 140 -4.21 4.79 -11.39
N PHE A 141 -3.21 5.58 -11.02
CA PHE A 141 -3.25 7.03 -11.21
C PHE A 141 -3.23 7.44 -12.69
N SER A 142 -2.62 6.63 -13.56
CA SER A 142 -2.61 6.89 -15.01
C SER A 142 -3.97 6.73 -15.68
N LEU A 143 -4.88 5.94 -15.09
CA LEU A 143 -6.20 5.64 -15.66
C LEU A 143 -7.33 6.52 -15.10
N VAL A 144 -7.11 7.16 -13.96
CA VAL A 144 -8.15 7.93 -13.25
C VAL A 144 -7.98 9.42 -13.52
N ARG A 145 -9.10 10.17 -13.51
CA ARG A 145 -9.07 11.63 -13.61
C ARG A 145 -8.58 12.24 -12.28
N PRO A 146 -7.83 13.35 -12.28
CA PRO A 146 -7.27 13.96 -11.06
C PRO A 146 -8.28 14.22 -9.94
N ALA A 147 -9.51 14.62 -10.28
CA ALA A 147 -10.60 14.87 -9.33
C ALA A 147 -11.00 13.66 -8.46
N ARG A 148 -10.54 12.44 -8.78
CA ARG A 148 -10.89 11.20 -8.06
C ARG A 148 -9.67 10.45 -7.50
N TYR A 149 -8.47 11.03 -7.53
CA TYR A 149 -7.24 10.35 -7.10
C TYR A 149 -7.27 9.89 -5.65
N GLN A 150 -7.71 10.75 -4.72
CA GLN A 150 -7.75 10.38 -3.30
C GLN A 150 -8.68 9.19 -3.03
N ARG A 151 -9.89 9.18 -3.63
CA ARG A 151 -10.85 8.07 -3.47
C ARG A 151 -10.30 6.77 -4.07
N MET A 152 -9.67 6.86 -5.24
CA MET A 152 -9.09 5.68 -5.89
C MET A 152 -7.90 5.11 -5.11
N ALA A 153 -7.03 5.97 -4.58
CA ALA A 153 -5.91 5.56 -3.74
C ALA A 153 -6.39 4.84 -2.47
N GLY A 154 -7.48 5.32 -1.86
CA GLY A 154 -8.12 4.66 -0.72
C GLY A 154 -8.67 3.28 -1.06
N TYR A 155 -9.43 3.15 -2.14
CA TYR A 155 -10.00 1.87 -2.58
C TYR A 155 -8.93 0.84 -2.96
N SER A 156 -7.88 1.26 -3.69
CA SER A 156 -6.82 0.35 -4.09
C SER A 156 -5.98 -0.13 -2.90
N ARG A 157 -5.63 0.77 -1.97
CA ARG A 157 -4.90 0.42 -0.76
C ARG A 157 -5.71 -0.50 0.14
N THR A 158 -7.00 -0.23 0.31
CA THR A 158 -7.90 -1.08 1.10
C THR A 158 -8.02 -2.48 0.49
N ALA A 159 -8.16 -2.59 -0.83
CA ALA A 159 -8.23 -3.89 -1.51
C ALA A 159 -6.93 -4.71 -1.36
N VAL A 160 -5.77 -4.06 -1.45
CA VAL A 160 -4.46 -4.68 -1.23
C VAL A 160 -4.32 -5.16 0.22
N LEU A 161 -4.65 -4.33 1.21
CA LEU A 161 -4.61 -4.69 2.62
C LEU A 161 -5.58 -5.82 2.96
N LEU A 162 -6.79 -5.79 2.39
CA LEU A 162 -7.77 -6.85 2.55
C LEU A 162 -7.28 -8.16 1.94
N GLY A 163 -6.55 -8.12 0.82
CA GLY A 163 -5.91 -9.29 0.22
C GLY A 163 -4.87 -9.91 1.15
N VAL A 164 -3.99 -9.11 1.74
CA VAL A 164 -3.00 -9.58 2.74
C VAL A 164 -3.70 -10.13 3.99
N PHE A 165 -4.70 -9.45 4.51
CA PHE A 165 -5.46 -9.94 5.68
C PHE A 165 -6.14 -11.28 5.38
N THR A 166 -6.84 -11.36 4.24
CA THR A 166 -7.56 -12.58 3.84
C THR A 166 -6.59 -13.72 3.57
N SER A 167 -5.42 -13.45 2.99
CA SER A 167 -4.40 -14.47 2.74
C SER A 167 -3.83 -15.03 4.03
N SER A 168 -3.49 -14.18 4.99
CA SER A 168 -2.96 -14.59 6.29
C SER A 168 -3.99 -15.37 7.11
N VAL A 169 -5.28 -14.94 7.12
CA VAL A 169 -6.37 -15.69 7.77
C VAL A 169 -6.61 -17.03 7.08
N LEU A 170 -6.67 -17.05 5.75
CA LEU A 170 -6.84 -18.29 4.99
C LEU A 170 -5.68 -19.26 5.23
N GLY A 171 -4.44 -18.76 5.28
CA GLY A 171 -3.27 -19.57 5.59
C GLY A 171 -3.36 -20.18 6.98
N GLN A 172 -3.71 -19.38 7.99
CA GLN A 172 -3.87 -19.86 9.35
C GLN A 172 -4.98 -20.91 9.47
N LEU A 173 -6.14 -20.68 8.82
CA LEU A 173 -7.26 -21.63 8.82
C LEU A 173 -6.89 -22.96 8.16
N LEU A 174 -6.17 -22.93 7.03
CA LEU A 174 -5.76 -24.13 6.30
C LEU A 174 -4.76 -24.97 7.10
N VAL A 175 -3.86 -24.34 7.86
CA VAL A 175 -2.89 -25.03 8.72
C VAL A 175 -3.55 -25.57 10.00
N THR A 176 -4.37 -24.77 10.69
CA THR A 176 -4.94 -25.15 12.00
C THR A 176 -6.17 -26.05 11.90
N VAL A 177 -7.15 -25.66 11.07
CA VAL A 177 -8.42 -26.39 10.91
C VAL A 177 -8.27 -27.47 9.84
N GLY A 178 -7.66 -27.12 8.71
CA GLY A 178 -7.46 -28.04 7.59
C GLY A 178 -6.34 -29.05 7.79
N ARG A 179 -5.47 -28.87 8.80
CA ARG A 179 -4.27 -29.69 9.05
C ARG A 179 -3.44 -29.94 7.79
N LEU A 180 -3.43 -28.99 6.85
CA LEU A 180 -2.74 -29.14 5.58
C LEU A 180 -1.23 -29.00 5.77
N SER A 181 -0.46 -29.77 5.02
CA SER A 181 1.00 -29.62 4.96
C SER A 181 1.40 -28.28 4.33
N PHE A 182 2.57 -27.77 4.70
CA PHE A 182 3.11 -26.53 4.15
C PHE A 182 3.33 -26.61 2.63
N SER A 183 3.67 -27.78 2.07
CA SER A 183 3.73 -27.96 0.61
C SER A 183 2.38 -27.72 -0.05
N THR A 184 1.29 -28.29 0.48
CA THR A 184 -0.06 -28.11 -0.08
C THR A 184 -0.50 -26.65 -0.03
N LEU A 185 -0.17 -25.96 1.07
CA LEU A 185 -0.43 -24.52 1.22
C LEU A 185 0.29 -23.67 0.17
N ASN A 186 1.53 -24.04 -0.17
CA ASN A 186 2.30 -23.37 -1.21
C ASN A 186 1.76 -23.65 -2.63
N TYR A 187 1.21 -24.84 -2.89
CA TYR A 187 0.47 -25.12 -4.14
C TYR A 187 -0.80 -24.29 -4.26
N ILE A 188 -1.57 -24.14 -3.18
CA ILE A 188 -2.75 -23.26 -3.15
C ILE A 188 -2.36 -21.81 -3.45
N SER A 189 -1.25 -21.35 -2.87
CA SER A 189 -0.71 -20.01 -3.12
C SER A 189 -0.31 -19.83 -4.59
N LEU A 190 0.32 -20.83 -5.20
CA LEU A 190 0.65 -20.83 -6.63
C LEU A 190 -0.61 -20.73 -7.51
N ALA A 191 -1.71 -21.40 -7.13
CA ALA A 191 -2.99 -21.31 -7.85
C ALA A 191 -3.56 -19.87 -7.83
N PHE A 192 -3.52 -19.19 -6.68
CA PHE A 192 -3.94 -17.78 -6.60
C PHE A 192 -3.03 -16.85 -7.42
N LEU A 193 -1.71 -17.10 -7.42
CA LEU A 193 -0.75 -16.30 -8.20
C LEU A 193 -0.91 -16.48 -9.70
N THR A 194 -1.13 -17.71 -10.17
CA THR A 194 -1.41 -17.99 -11.58
C THR A 194 -2.73 -17.35 -12.01
N PHE A 195 -3.77 -17.40 -11.19
CA PHE A 195 -5.02 -16.67 -11.42
C PHE A 195 -4.80 -15.15 -11.48
N SER A 196 -3.97 -14.59 -10.60
CA SER A 196 -3.60 -13.17 -10.63
C SER A 196 -2.84 -12.79 -11.91
N LEU A 197 -1.97 -13.67 -12.44
CA LEU A 197 -1.32 -13.45 -13.74
C LEU A 197 -2.35 -13.39 -14.88
N LEU A 198 -3.33 -14.31 -14.89
CA LEU A 198 -4.42 -14.28 -15.88
C LEU A 198 -5.15 -12.94 -15.83
N LEU A 199 -5.50 -12.45 -14.63
CA LEU A 199 -6.10 -11.12 -14.47
C LEU A 199 -5.18 -9.99 -14.97
N ALA A 200 -3.87 -10.09 -14.75
CA ALA A 200 -2.92 -9.10 -15.25
C ALA A 200 -2.88 -9.04 -16.78
N LEU A 201 -3.06 -10.17 -17.48
CA LEU A 201 -3.11 -10.22 -18.94
C LEU A 201 -4.29 -9.44 -19.51
N PHE A 202 -5.45 -9.55 -18.87
CA PHE A 202 -6.68 -8.83 -19.27
C PHE A 202 -6.71 -7.35 -18.85
N LEU A 203 -5.70 -6.83 -18.12
CA LEU A 203 -5.60 -5.41 -17.81
C LEU A 203 -5.57 -4.54 -19.07
N LYS A 204 -6.32 -3.43 -19.09
CA LYS A 204 -6.32 -2.52 -20.24
C LYS A 204 -4.95 -1.86 -20.39
N ARG A 205 -4.42 -1.73 -21.62
CA ARG A 205 -3.17 -0.97 -21.83
C ARG A 205 -3.47 0.54 -21.70
N PRO A 206 -2.83 1.26 -20.75
CA PRO A 206 -3.03 2.71 -20.63
C PRO A 206 -2.43 3.40 -21.87
N LYS A 207 -3.21 4.26 -22.52
CA LYS A 207 -2.80 4.99 -23.72
C LYS A 207 -1.96 6.25 -23.42
N ARG A 208 -1.90 6.70 -22.15
CA ARG A 208 -1.14 7.88 -21.71
C ARG A 208 -0.14 7.49 -20.61
N SER A 209 1.10 7.95 -20.72
CA SER A 209 2.06 7.97 -19.60
C SER A 209 1.94 9.30 -18.87
N LEU A 210 2.06 9.28 -17.53
CA LEU A 210 1.87 10.46 -16.67
C LEU A 210 2.93 11.55 -16.88
N PHE A 211 4.13 11.19 -17.34
CA PHE A 211 5.27 12.11 -17.44
C PHE A 211 5.62 12.57 -18.86
N PHE A 212 5.41 11.74 -19.90
CA PHE A 212 5.85 12.07 -21.26
C PHE A 212 4.76 12.66 -22.16
N ASN A 213 3.55 12.86 -21.64
CA ASN A 213 2.46 13.42 -22.42
C ASN A 213 1.77 14.56 -21.65
N ARG A 214 2.53 15.63 -21.36
CA ARG A 214 1.89 16.95 -21.17
C ARG A 214 1.25 17.28 -22.51
N SER A 215 -0.07 17.35 -22.52
CA SER A 215 -0.83 17.88 -23.65
C SER A 215 -0.21 19.20 -24.09
N SER A 216 0.18 19.27 -25.36
CA SER A 216 0.42 20.54 -26.03
C SER A 216 -0.73 21.48 -25.67
N PRO A 217 -0.45 22.72 -25.21
CA PRO A 217 -1.51 23.68 -24.93
C PRO A 217 -2.31 23.88 -26.21
N VAL A 218 -3.58 23.49 -26.16
CA VAL A 218 -4.57 23.84 -27.18
C VAL A 218 -4.75 25.35 -27.09
N GLY A 219 -4.25 26.06 -28.10
CA GLY A 219 -4.52 27.49 -28.28
C GLY A 219 -3.37 28.27 -28.91
N SER A 220 -3.07 28.05 -30.19
CA SER A 220 -2.95 29.11 -31.19
C SER A 220 -2.67 28.50 -32.55
N GLY A 221 -3.46 28.88 -33.57
CA GLY A 221 -3.41 28.28 -34.90
C GLY A 221 -2.14 28.62 -35.68
N ALA A 222 -1.64 27.65 -36.44
CA ALA A 222 -0.99 27.82 -37.74
C ALA A 222 -0.62 26.44 -38.33
N THR A 223 -1.24 26.14 -39.48
CA THR A 223 -0.76 25.39 -40.67
C THR A 223 -0.02 24.03 -40.57
N PRO A 224 -0.37 23.06 -41.45
CA PRO A 224 0.30 21.77 -41.55
C PRO A 224 1.59 21.83 -42.41
N SER A 225 2.43 20.79 -42.25
CA SER A 225 3.54 20.36 -43.13
C SER A 225 4.86 21.14 -43.13
N GLU A 226 5.84 20.62 -42.40
CA GLU A 226 7.29 20.68 -42.71
C GLU A 226 7.96 19.34 -42.32
N LEU A 227 7.30 18.21 -42.62
CA LEU A 227 7.94 16.89 -42.66
C LEU A 227 7.42 16.03 -43.81
N ASP A 228 6.80 16.67 -44.82
CA ASP A 228 6.27 16.07 -46.05
C ASP A 228 7.21 16.32 -47.25
N ARG A 229 8.46 16.69 -46.98
CA ARG A 229 9.55 16.70 -47.94
C ARG A 229 10.71 15.86 -47.41
N MET A 230 10.59 14.54 -47.58
CA MET A 230 11.58 13.75 -48.30
C MET A 230 11.05 12.31 -48.41
N SER A 231 10.64 11.95 -49.61
CA SER A 231 10.02 10.69 -49.98
C SER A 231 10.93 9.46 -49.71
N PRO A 232 10.34 8.25 -49.58
CA PRO A 232 11.01 7.04 -49.11
C PRO A 232 11.66 6.23 -50.25
N GLY A 233 12.77 5.56 -49.96
CA GLY A 233 13.36 4.48 -50.77
C GLY A 233 13.68 3.26 -49.90
N PRO A 234 13.47 2.02 -50.38
CA PRO A 234 13.23 0.86 -49.52
C PRO A 234 14.51 0.12 -49.13
N GLY A 235 14.74 -0.10 -47.82
CA GLY A 235 15.87 -0.94 -47.39
C GLY A 235 16.23 -0.95 -45.90
N ARG A 236 15.43 -1.64 -45.07
CA ARG A 236 15.88 -2.35 -43.84
C ARG A 236 16.45 -1.51 -42.64
N PRO A 237 16.66 -2.10 -41.44
CA PRO A 237 16.12 -1.60 -40.16
C PRO A 237 17.05 -0.63 -39.41
N ALA A 238 17.16 0.62 -39.85
CA ALA A 238 17.89 1.65 -39.09
C ALA A 238 17.03 2.33 -38.01
N GLY A 239 15.73 2.49 -38.24
CA GLY A 239 14.82 3.22 -37.33
C GLY A 239 14.66 2.58 -35.95
N ARG A 240 14.79 1.25 -35.84
CA ARG A 240 14.74 0.56 -34.54
C ARG A 240 16.03 0.81 -33.76
N LYS A 241 17.21 0.66 -34.36
CA LYS A 241 18.49 0.92 -33.67
C LYS A 241 18.67 2.40 -33.29
N ALA A 242 18.32 3.32 -34.19
CA ALA A 242 18.37 4.76 -33.92
C ALA A 242 17.38 5.18 -32.82
N GLY A 243 16.16 4.63 -32.84
CA GLY A 243 15.17 4.84 -31.77
C GLY A 243 15.66 4.32 -30.42
N TRP A 244 16.31 3.15 -30.36
CA TRP A 244 16.88 2.61 -29.13
C TRP A 244 18.07 3.45 -28.61
N MET A 245 18.89 4.00 -29.50
CA MET A 245 20.06 4.81 -29.13
C MET A 245 19.65 6.21 -28.63
N LEU A 246 18.70 6.87 -29.30
CA LEU A 246 18.12 8.14 -28.85
C LEU A 246 17.42 7.98 -27.50
N LEU A 247 16.71 6.87 -27.32
CA LEU A 247 15.98 6.56 -26.10
C LEU A 247 16.91 6.23 -24.93
N ASP A 248 18.02 5.53 -25.19
CA ASP A 248 19.06 5.29 -24.21
C ASP A 248 19.75 6.59 -23.77
N THR A 249 19.95 7.51 -24.70
CA THR A 249 20.51 8.85 -24.45
C THR A 249 19.55 9.70 -23.59
N LEU A 250 18.25 9.69 -23.92
CA LEU A 250 17.20 10.36 -23.12
C LEU A 250 17.07 9.76 -21.72
N ARG A 251 17.25 8.43 -21.57
CA ARG A 251 17.26 7.74 -20.27
C ARG A 251 18.46 8.16 -19.42
N ARG A 252 19.66 8.24 -20.00
CA ARG A 252 20.85 8.73 -19.29
C ARG A 252 20.66 10.17 -18.85
N LEU A 253 20.10 11.03 -19.71
CA LEU A 253 19.79 12.43 -19.37
C LEU A 253 18.77 12.56 -18.23
N THR A 254 17.70 11.76 -18.24
CA THR A 254 16.69 11.77 -17.15
C THR A 254 17.24 11.23 -15.84
N LEU A 255 18.05 10.17 -15.87
CA LEU A 255 18.73 9.64 -14.69
C LEU A 255 19.71 10.66 -14.09
N VAL A 256 20.56 11.24 -14.94
CA VAL A 256 21.51 12.27 -14.52
C VAL A 256 20.77 13.46 -13.94
N ARG A 257 19.66 13.89 -14.56
CA ARG A 257 18.81 14.96 -14.05
C ARG A 257 18.18 14.62 -12.69
N MET A 258 17.63 13.42 -12.51
CA MET A 258 17.07 12.99 -11.21
C MET A 258 18.14 12.91 -10.12
N LEU A 259 19.34 12.44 -10.45
CA LEU A 259 20.48 12.41 -9.52
C LEU A 259 20.95 13.81 -9.14
N TRP A 260 20.96 14.75 -10.09
CA TRP A 260 21.25 16.16 -9.83
C TRP A 260 20.19 16.83 -8.97
N GLU A 261 18.91 16.64 -9.30
CA GLU A 261 17.80 17.15 -8.49
C GLU A 261 17.82 16.54 -7.07
N LEU A 262 18.16 15.25 -6.93
CA LEU A 262 18.37 14.62 -5.62
C LEU A 262 19.53 15.28 -4.86
N ARG A 263 20.68 15.48 -5.52
CA ARG A 263 21.85 16.15 -4.94
C ARG A 263 21.49 17.54 -4.44
N ASP A 264 20.74 18.32 -5.22
CA ASP A 264 20.36 19.68 -4.86
C ASP A 264 19.32 19.71 -3.73
N ASN A 265 18.36 18.78 -3.71
CA ASN A 265 17.43 18.61 -2.59
C ASN A 265 18.11 18.13 -1.29
N LEU A 266 19.19 17.34 -1.38
CA LEU A 266 19.98 16.87 -0.23
C LEU A 266 20.85 17.97 0.40
N ARG A 267 21.05 19.12 -0.27
CA ARG A 267 21.76 20.28 0.31
C ARG A 267 20.93 21.01 1.35
N LEU A 268 19.61 20.82 1.38
CA LEU A 268 18.74 21.41 2.39
C LEU A 268 18.88 20.62 3.71
N PRO A 269 19.34 21.25 4.81
CA PRO A 269 19.69 20.54 6.03
C PRO A 269 18.50 19.81 6.66
N GLN A 270 17.29 20.38 6.56
CA GLN A 270 16.06 19.75 7.01
C GLN A 270 15.69 18.52 6.16
N LEU A 271 15.77 18.61 4.82
CA LEU A 271 15.50 17.46 3.96
C LEU A 271 16.51 16.34 4.18
N ARG A 272 17.78 16.67 4.43
CA ARG A 272 18.82 15.68 4.75
C ARG A 272 18.47 14.90 6.01
N LEU A 273 18.04 15.58 7.08
CA LEU A 273 17.64 14.93 8.34
C LEU A 273 16.41 14.03 8.13
N TRP A 274 15.39 14.51 7.42
CA TRP A 274 14.20 13.72 7.11
C TRP A 274 14.52 12.52 6.21
N SER A 275 15.42 12.68 5.25
CA SER A 275 15.85 11.58 4.36
C SER A 275 16.60 10.52 5.14
N LEU A 276 17.52 10.92 6.03
CA LEU A 276 18.23 10.00 6.94
C LEU A 276 17.25 9.24 7.81
N TRP A 277 16.30 9.94 8.44
CA TRP A 277 15.27 9.30 9.25
C TRP A 277 14.45 8.28 8.46
N TRP A 278 14.01 8.61 7.24
CA TRP A 278 13.28 7.67 6.39
C TRP A 278 14.11 6.44 6.02
N VAL A 279 15.40 6.61 5.76
CA VAL A 279 16.33 5.50 5.48
C VAL A 279 16.43 4.58 6.69
N PHE A 280 16.78 5.11 7.87
CA PHE A 280 16.93 4.29 9.09
C PHE A 280 15.61 3.64 9.53
N ASN A 281 14.51 4.40 9.54
CA ASN A 281 13.20 3.89 9.95
C ASN A 281 12.69 2.80 8.99
N SER A 282 12.82 3.00 7.68
CA SER A 282 12.37 2.00 6.69
C SER A 282 13.29 0.78 6.68
N ALA A 283 14.61 0.98 6.74
CA ALA A 283 15.57 -0.11 6.79
C ALA A 283 15.36 -0.98 8.05
N GLY A 284 15.20 -0.35 9.22
CA GLY A 284 14.90 -1.04 10.47
C GLY A 284 13.59 -1.83 10.39
N TYR A 285 12.52 -1.22 9.86
CA TYR A 285 11.24 -1.90 9.67
C TYR A 285 11.35 -3.14 8.77
N TYR A 286 11.97 -3.01 7.59
CA TYR A 286 12.11 -4.15 6.67
C TYR A 286 13.02 -5.24 7.24
N LEU A 287 14.09 -4.86 7.95
CA LEU A 287 14.97 -5.81 8.62
C LEU A 287 14.18 -6.67 9.61
N ILE A 288 13.35 -6.04 10.46
CA ILE A 288 12.53 -6.79 11.43
C ILE A 288 11.52 -7.67 10.71
N VAL A 289 10.80 -7.14 9.71
CA VAL A 289 9.78 -7.91 8.97
C VAL A 289 10.38 -9.14 8.27
N TYR A 290 11.58 -9.06 7.70
CA TYR A 290 12.19 -10.20 7.02
C TYR A 290 12.77 -11.25 7.99
N TYR A 291 13.27 -10.85 9.15
CA TYR A 291 13.92 -11.77 10.10
C TYR A 291 12.99 -12.25 11.22
N VAL A 292 11.79 -11.66 11.39
CA VAL A 292 10.88 -12.02 12.49
C VAL A 292 10.45 -13.50 12.44
N HIS A 293 10.17 -14.05 11.26
CA HIS A 293 9.78 -15.44 11.12
C HIS A 293 10.93 -16.40 11.49
N ILE A 294 12.18 -16.00 11.26
CA ILE A 294 13.37 -16.73 11.71
C ILE A 294 13.47 -16.67 13.23
N LEU A 295 13.28 -15.48 13.82
CA LEU A 295 13.29 -15.29 15.27
C LEU A 295 12.22 -16.15 15.97
N TRP A 296 10.99 -16.17 15.44
CA TRP A 296 9.92 -17.00 15.98
C TRP A 296 10.26 -18.49 15.97
N ASN A 297 10.94 -18.96 14.92
CA ASN A 297 11.40 -20.34 14.87
C ASN A 297 12.59 -20.63 15.80
N VAL A 298 13.36 -19.61 16.21
CA VAL A 298 14.37 -19.78 17.27
C VAL A 298 13.72 -19.91 18.64
N VAL A 299 12.66 -19.13 18.89
CA VAL A 299 11.93 -19.13 20.17
C VAL A 299 11.07 -20.38 20.34
N ASN A 300 10.37 -20.80 19.27
CA ASN A 300 9.59 -22.04 19.24
C ASN A 300 9.95 -22.85 17.99
N PRO A 301 10.92 -23.79 18.08
CA PRO A 301 11.29 -24.66 16.97
C PRO A 301 10.08 -25.46 16.50
N THR A 302 9.81 -25.45 15.20
CA THR A 302 8.72 -26.23 14.60
C THR A 302 8.98 -27.73 14.67
N ASN A 303 8.66 -28.35 15.81
CA ASN A 303 8.56 -29.80 15.94
C ASN A 303 7.19 -30.31 15.48
N ASP A 304 6.13 -29.51 15.71
CA ASP A 304 4.76 -29.78 15.28
C ASP A 304 4.19 -28.64 14.41
N THR A 305 3.60 -29.00 13.28
CA THR A 305 3.04 -28.06 12.30
C THR A 305 1.77 -27.35 12.79
N THR A 306 1.15 -27.86 13.86
CA THR A 306 -0.15 -27.41 14.37
C THR A 306 -0.07 -26.25 15.37
N GLU A 307 1.11 -25.95 15.92
CA GLU A 307 1.31 -24.87 16.91
C GLU A 307 1.81 -23.55 16.31
N VAL A 308 1.89 -23.44 14.98
CA VAL A 308 2.42 -22.23 14.31
C VAL A 308 1.30 -21.22 14.04
N TYR A 309 1.33 -20.09 14.73
CA TYR A 309 0.32 -19.01 14.61
C TYR A 309 0.77 -17.81 13.77
N ASN A 310 1.83 -17.96 12.97
CA ASN A 310 2.43 -16.87 12.18
C ASN A 310 1.41 -16.13 11.29
N GLY A 311 0.51 -16.86 10.62
CA GLY A 311 -0.54 -16.26 9.79
C GLY A 311 -1.54 -15.44 10.61
N GLY A 312 -1.90 -15.91 11.80
CA GLY A 312 -2.76 -15.15 12.73
C GLY A 312 -2.12 -13.83 13.16
N VAL A 313 -0.82 -13.85 13.45
CA VAL A 313 -0.04 -12.67 13.86
C VAL A 313 0.11 -11.67 12.71
N ASP A 314 0.33 -12.14 11.49
CA ASP A 314 0.37 -11.29 10.30
C ASP A 314 -1.00 -10.65 10.00
N ALA A 315 -2.08 -11.39 10.19
CA ALA A 315 -3.44 -10.86 10.06
C ALA A 315 -3.74 -9.79 11.12
N ALA A 316 -3.45 -10.09 12.40
CA ALA A 316 -3.65 -9.17 13.52
C ALA A 316 -2.81 -7.89 13.35
N SER A 317 -1.56 -8.02 12.94
CA SER A 317 -0.66 -6.88 12.72
C SER A 317 -1.07 -6.03 11.49
N THR A 318 -1.63 -6.65 10.45
CA THR A 318 -2.19 -5.94 9.29
C THR A 318 -3.46 -5.17 9.69
N LEU A 319 -4.35 -5.78 10.47
CA LEU A 319 -5.56 -5.15 10.98
C LEU A 319 -5.22 -3.98 11.91
N LEU A 320 -4.33 -4.19 12.88
CA LEU A 320 -3.89 -3.14 13.78
C LEU A 320 -3.22 -2.00 13.01
N GLY A 321 -2.37 -2.31 12.02
CA GLY A 321 -1.74 -1.30 11.17
C GLY A 321 -2.74 -0.47 10.37
N ALA A 322 -3.85 -1.06 9.91
CA ALA A 322 -4.92 -0.33 9.26
C ALA A 322 -5.66 0.60 10.25
N ILE A 323 -5.97 0.10 11.45
CA ILE A 323 -6.64 0.89 12.50
C ILE A 323 -5.77 2.06 12.93
N THR A 324 -4.48 1.83 13.21
CA THR A 324 -3.56 2.88 13.66
C THR A 324 -3.29 3.90 12.56
N SER A 325 -3.12 3.47 11.31
CA SER A 325 -2.97 4.38 10.16
C SER A 325 -4.20 5.25 9.94
N PHE A 326 -5.40 4.69 10.14
CA PHE A 326 -6.65 5.44 10.10
C PHE A 326 -6.75 6.44 11.27
N ALA A 327 -6.46 5.98 12.49
CA ALA A 327 -6.48 6.82 13.69
C ALA A 327 -5.53 8.02 13.58
N ALA A 328 -4.33 7.83 13.02
CA ALA A 328 -3.37 8.91 12.77
C ALA A 328 -3.96 10.08 11.95
N GLY A 329 -4.92 9.80 11.06
CA GLY A 329 -5.60 10.81 10.25
C GLY A 329 -6.59 11.69 11.02
N PHE A 330 -7.07 11.26 12.19
CA PHE A 330 -8.00 12.02 13.04
C PHE A 330 -7.32 12.78 14.17
N VAL A 331 -6.03 12.54 14.39
CA VAL A 331 -5.26 13.19 15.45
C VAL A 331 -5.02 14.66 15.06
N THR A 332 -5.83 15.55 15.61
CA THR A 332 -5.72 17.00 15.43
C THR A 332 -4.76 17.59 16.48
N ILE A 333 -3.46 17.31 16.35
CA ILE A 333 -2.42 17.89 17.20
C ILE A 333 -1.75 19.05 16.44
N ARG A 334 -1.20 20.03 17.16
CA ARG A 334 -0.27 21.02 16.60
C ARG A 334 1.02 20.33 16.16
N TRP A 335 0.98 19.69 14.99
CA TRP A 335 2.05 18.86 14.45
C TRP A 335 3.37 19.61 14.31
N ALA A 336 3.35 20.93 14.08
CA ALA A 336 4.56 21.75 14.03
C ALA A 336 5.37 21.76 15.34
N LEU A 337 4.75 21.51 16.49
CA LEU A 337 5.39 21.54 17.82
C LEU A 337 5.60 20.14 18.39
N TRP A 338 4.67 19.22 18.15
CA TRP A 338 4.66 17.91 18.81
C TRP A 338 5.15 16.76 17.92
N ALA A 339 5.32 16.96 16.61
CA ALA A 339 5.70 15.87 15.72
C ALA A 339 7.05 15.25 16.09
N GLU A 340 8.06 16.06 16.43
CA GLU A 340 9.38 15.55 16.80
C GLU A 340 9.33 14.69 18.07
N LEU A 341 8.60 15.16 19.09
CA LEU A 341 8.43 14.42 20.35
C LEU A 341 7.63 13.13 20.15
N VAL A 342 6.55 13.18 19.35
CA VAL A 342 5.76 11.99 19.01
C VAL A 342 6.59 10.99 18.22
N ILE A 343 7.37 11.44 17.24
CA ILE A 343 8.26 10.57 16.45
C ILE A 343 9.29 9.92 17.36
N ALA A 344 9.98 10.71 18.19
CA ALA A 344 10.96 10.20 19.14
C ALA A 344 10.34 9.18 20.10
N GLY A 345 9.19 9.51 20.69
CA GLY A 345 8.47 8.61 21.60
C GLY A 345 8.05 7.30 20.94
N VAL A 346 7.45 7.35 19.75
CA VAL A 346 7.06 6.14 19.01
C VAL A 346 8.29 5.31 18.63
N THR A 347 9.39 5.94 18.20
CA THR A 347 10.62 5.20 17.89
C THR A 347 11.27 4.57 19.13
N ALA A 348 11.19 5.22 20.30
CA ALA A 348 11.65 4.65 21.56
C ALA A 348 10.81 3.43 21.97
N VAL A 349 9.48 3.52 21.79
CA VAL A 349 8.58 2.37 21.99
C VAL A 349 8.92 1.23 21.03
N GLN A 350 9.20 1.53 19.75
CA GLN A 350 9.63 0.51 18.78
C GLN A 350 10.94 -0.17 19.22
N ALA A 351 11.94 0.60 19.65
CA ALA A 351 13.19 0.05 20.18
C ALA A 351 12.96 -0.86 21.40
N GLY A 352 12.10 -0.43 22.33
CA GLY A 352 11.71 -1.25 23.49
C GLY A 352 10.99 -2.54 23.10
N LEU A 353 10.10 -2.51 22.12
CA LEU A 353 9.42 -3.70 21.60
C LEU A 353 10.40 -4.66 20.91
N ILE A 354 11.38 -4.16 20.18
CA ILE A 354 12.44 -4.98 19.58
C ILE A 354 13.30 -5.64 20.67
N PHE A 355 13.69 -4.89 21.69
CA PHE A 355 14.44 -5.42 22.83
C PHE A 355 13.63 -6.49 23.58
N LEU A 356 12.32 -6.30 23.71
CA LEU A 356 11.41 -7.28 24.29
C LEU A 356 11.36 -8.57 23.45
N MET A 357 11.26 -8.46 22.12
CA MET A 357 11.29 -9.62 21.22
C MET A 357 12.60 -10.41 21.32
N TYR A 358 13.72 -9.71 21.54
CA TYR A 358 15.04 -10.34 21.72
C TYR A 358 15.19 -11.04 23.08
N SER A 359 14.71 -10.41 24.16
CA SER A 359 14.95 -10.89 25.53
C SER A 359 13.99 -12.01 25.97
N THR A 360 12.87 -12.16 25.28
CA THR A 360 11.77 -13.03 25.72
C THR A 360 11.89 -14.45 25.17
N ARG A 361 11.61 -15.44 26.01
CA ARG A 361 11.52 -16.87 25.62
C ARG A 361 10.11 -17.36 25.30
N SER A 362 9.09 -16.52 25.52
CA SER A 362 7.70 -16.83 25.21
C SER A 362 7.31 -16.34 23.82
N ILE A 363 6.79 -17.25 22.98
CA ILE A 363 6.36 -16.92 21.62
C ILE A 363 5.18 -15.94 21.61
N TRP A 364 4.25 -16.03 22.57
CA TRP A 364 3.09 -15.16 22.67
C TRP A 364 3.47 -13.70 22.91
N LEU A 365 4.44 -13.46 23.80
CA LEU A 365 4.96 -12.13 24.05
C LEU A 365 5.70 -11.58 22.81
N CYS A 366 6.44 -12.43 22.09
CA CYS A 366 7.08 -12.06 20.84
C CYS A 366 6.06 -11.70 19.75
N TYR A 367 4.97 -12.45 19.64
CA TYR A 367 3.86 -12.17 18.73
C TYR A 367 3.17 -10.84 19.04
N VAL A 368 2.79 -10.61 20.30
CA VAL A 368 2.16 -9.34 20.71
C VAL A 368 3.10 -8.17 20.46
N ALA A 369 4.38 -8.31 20.81
CA ALA A 369 5.39 -7.26 20.59
C ALA A 369 5.54 -6.93 19.10
N PHE A 370 5.56 -7.93 18.21
CA PHE A 370 5.61 -7.71 16.77
C PHE A 370 4.35 -7.02 16.23
N VAL A 371 3.16 -7.41 16.70
CA VAL A 371 1.89 -6.78 16.32
C VAL A 371 1.91 -5.29 16.69
N LEU A 372 2.32 -4.96 17.92
CA LEU A 372 2.46 -3.57 18.38
C LEU A 372 3.55 -2.81 17.62
N PHE A 373 4.66 -3.45 17.30
CA PHE A 373 5.75 -2.86 16.51
C PHE A 373 5.27 -2.47 15.12
N ARG A 374 4.57 -3.38 14.42
CA ARG A 374 4.03 -3.10 13.08
C ARG A 374 2.93 -2.04 13.13
N GLY A 375 2.06 -2.10 14.14
CA GLY A 375 1.00 -1.11 14.36
C GLY A 375 1.55 0.31 14.60
N SER A 376 2.59 0.44 15.43
CA SER A 376 3.24 1.72 15.71
C SER A 376 3.99 2.28 14.49
N TYR A 377 4.60 1.44 13.66
CA TYR A 377 5.20 1.87 12.39
C TYR A 377 4.15 2.45 11.42
N GLN A 378 3.02 1.77 11.25
CA GLN A 378 1.94 2.22 10.35
C GLN A 378 1.25 3.50 10.85
N PHE A 379 1.28 3.78 12.16
CA PHE A 379 0.86 5.06 12.74
C PHE A 379 1.83 6.20 12.40
N LEU A 380 3.13 5.92 12.46
CA LEU A 380 4.21 6.90 12.28
C LEU A 380 4.30 7.45 10.85
N VAL A 381 4.03 6.59 9.85
CA VAL A 381 4.19 6.91 8.42
C VAL A 381 3.30 8.09 7.95
N PRO A 382 1.97 8.11 8.19
CA PRO A 382 1.13 9.25 7.83
C PRO A 382 1.55 10.56 8.51
N ILE A 383 1.95 10.50 9.78
CA ILE A 383 2.37 11.67 10.57
C ILE A 383 3.63 12.29 9.96
N ALA A 384 4.67 11.48 9.73
CA ALA A 384 5.90 11.93 9.09
C ALA A 384 5.63 12.53 7.69
N THR A 385 4.72 11.91 6.93
CA THR A 385 4.34 12.39 5.59
C THR A 385 3.59 13.72 5.64
N ALA A 386 2.80 14.00 6.68
CA ALA A 386 2.08 15.27 6.84
C ALA A 386 3.00 16.43 7.25
N VAL A 387 4.06 16.15 8.01
CA VAL A 387 5.00 17.16 8.53
C VAL A 387 6.03 17.58 7.46
N CYS A 388 6.47 16.65 6.62
CA CYS A 388 7.53 16.89 5.62
C CYS A 388 7.20 18.03 4.60
N PRO A 389 5.97 18.15 4.06
CA PRO A 389 5.59 19.26 3.16
C PRO A 389 5.44 20.62 3.86
N GLY A 390 5.05 20.63 5.14
CA GLY A 390 4.87 21.86 5.93
C GLY A 390 6.17 22.65 6.09
N LEU A 391 7.30 21.95 6.17
CA LEU A 391 8.64 22.53 6.23
C LEU A 391 9.10 23.11 4.87
N ARG A 392 8.68 22.50 3.75
CA ARG A 392 9.01 23.00 2.40
C ARG A 392 8.32 24.32 2.07
N SER A 393 7.09 24.53 2.54
CA SER A 393 6.36 25.79 2.31
C SER A 393 6.82 26.96 3.19
N GLN A 394 7.56 26.71 4.28
CA GLN A 394 8.08 27.77 5.14
C GLN A 394 9.41 28.37 4.66
N HIS A 395 10.10 27.76 3.69
CA HIS A 395 11.43 28.18 3.22
C HIS A 395 11.52 28.49 1.73
N VAL A 396 10.40 28.45 1.00
CA VAL A 396 10.33 29.17 -0.29
C VAL A 396 10.05 30.63 0.06
N PRO A 397 10.98 31.58 -0.16
CA PRO A 397 10.65 32.98 -0.01
C PRO A 397 9.46 33.25 -0.94
N ARG A 398 8.36 33.74 -0.36
CA ARG A 398 7.27 34.31 -1.15
C ARG A 398 7.91 35.41 -1.98
N HIS A 399 8.08 35.16 -3.28
CA HIS A 399 8.38 36.25 -4.21
C HIS A 399 7.30 37.31 -3.98
N HIS A 400 7.76 38.50 -3.60
CA HIS A 400 6.95 39.71 -3.52
C HIS A 400 6.15 39.84 -4.82
N PRO A 401 4.80 40.00 -4.77
CA PRO A 401 4.09 40.52 -5.91
C PRO A 401 4.27 42.04 -5.88
N GLN A 402 5.23 42.55 -6.65
CA GLN A 402 5.25 43.96 -7.02
C GLN A 402 4.50 44.13 -8.35
N ASP A 403 3.47 44.95 -8.26
CA ASP A 403 2.80 45.71 -9.31
C ASP A 403 2.20 44.97 -10.52
N HIS A 404 0.86 44.83 -10.50
CA HIS A 404 0.03 45.53 -11.48
C HIS A 404 -1.34 45.89 -10.90
N ARG A 405 -1.63 47.20 -10.87
CA ARG A 405 -2.94 47.80 -10.61
C ARG A 405 -3.92 47.44 -11.73
N HIS A 406 -5.04 46.79 -11.41
CA HIS A 406 -6.40 47.36 -11.53
C HIS A 406 -7.49 46.35 -11.10
N PRO A 407 -8.66 46.84 -10.63
CA PRO A 407 -9.58 46.10 -9.77
C PRO A 407 -10.71 45.45 -10.56
N ARG A 408 -11.21 44.31 -10.06
CA ARG A 408 -12.64 44.08 -9.77
C ARG A 408 -12.85 42.66 -9.26
N CYS A 409 -13.69 42.58 -8.23
CA CYS A 409 -14.15 41.38 -7.56
C CYS A 409 -14.73 40.34 -8.53
N PHE A 410 -14.34 39.08 -8.38
CA PHE A 410 -15.26 37.95 -8.49
C PHE A 410 -14.91 36.91 -7.43
N ARG A 411 -15.59 37.03 -6.30
CA ARG A 411 -15.59 36.09 -5.18
C ARG A 411 -16.46 34.90 -5.59
N GLN A 412 -15.89 33.89 -6.27
CA GLN A 412 -16.56 32.59 -6.40
C GLN A 412 -16.32 31.79 -5.12
N ALA A 413 -17.40 31.63 -4.36
CA ALA A 413 -17.47 30.78 -3.18
C ALA A 413 -17.24 29.30 -3.57
N GLY A 414 -16.10 28.74 -3.17
CA GLY A 414 -15.94 27.29 -3.03
C GLY A 414 -16.61 26.81 -1.74
N PRO A 415 -17.12 25.57 -1.68
CA PRO A 415 -17.80 25.08 -0.49
C PRO A 415 -16.80 24.96 0.66
N GLY A 416 -17.13 25.55 1.80
CA GLY A 416 -16.38 25.42 3.05
C GLY A 416 -16.32 23.97 3.56
N PRO A 417 -15.48 23.69 4.57
CA PRO A 417 -15.32 22.36 5.12
C PRO A 417 -16.64 21.85 5.70
N PRO A 418 -16.98 20.55 5.54
CA PRO A 418 -18.19 20.01 6.13
C PRO A 418 -18.08 20.00 7.66
N GLY A 419 -19.09 20.55 8.34
CA GLY A 419 -19.20 20.50 9.80
C GLY A 419 -19.41 19.08 10.34
N PRO A 420 -19.35 18.90 11.68
CA PRO A 420 -19.22 17.60 12.35
C PRO A 420 -20.48 16.71 12.36
N HIS A 421 -21.41 16.89 11.43
CA HIS A 421 -22.63 16.08 11.32
C HIS A 421 -22.85 15.61 9.88
N ALA A 422 -22.02 14.68 9.41
CA ALA A 422 -22.28 13.92 8.20
C ALA A 422 -21.81 12.47 8.37
N VAL A 423 -22.47 11.74 9.27
CA VAL A 423 -22.34 10.29 9.36
C VAL A 423 -23.12 9.68 8.18
N PRO A 424 -22.49 8.88 7.29
CA PRO A 424 -23.20 8.24 6.19
C PRO A 424 -24.25 7.25 6.71
N ARG A 425 -25.45 7.23 6.12
CA ARG A 425 -26.55 6.30 6.45
C ARG A 425 -26.13 4.82 6.51
N LEU A 426 -25.04 4.44 5.83
CA LEU A 426 -24.47 3.09 5.87
C LEU A 426 -23.93 2.68 7.27
N LEU A 427 -23.41 3.64 8.04
CA LEU A 427 -22.87 3.38 9.38
C LEU A 427 -23.97 3.11 10.41
N ARG A 428 -25.18 3.69 10.23
CA ARG A 428 -26.34 3.41 11.09
C ARG A 428 -26.93 2.03 10.85
N VAL A 429 -26.84 1.49 9.63
CA VAL A 429 -27.32 0.14 9.32
C VAL A 429 -26.36 -0.89 9.93
N LEU A 430 -25.05 -0.71 9.76
CA LEU A 430 -24.04 -1.60 10.34
C LEU A 430 -24.02 -1.59 11.88
N LEU A 431 -24.20 -0.44 12.53
CA LEU A 431 -24.34 -0.36 13.99
C LEU A 431 -25.70 -0.88 14.50
N GLY A 432 -26.76 -0.79 13.68
CA GLY A 432 -28.09 -1.31 13.99
C GLY A 432 -28.16 -2.84 13.99
N ASP A 433 -27.46 -3.48 13.05
CA ASP A 433 -27.43 -4.94 12.93
C ASP A 433 -26.53 -5.60 13.98
N VAL A 434 -25.43 -4.97 14.39
CA VAL A 434 -24.57 -5.46 15.49
C VAL A 434 -25.31 -5.43 16.84
N ARG A 435 -26.23 -4.48 17.05
CA ARG A 435 -27.02 -4.40 18.29
C ARG A 435 -28.14 -5.43 18.37
N ARG A 436 -28.53 -6.03 17.23
CA ARG A 436 -29.55 -7.11 17.15
C ARG A 436 -28.97 -8.52 17.32
N LEU A 437 -27.64 -8.68 17.34
CA LEU A 437 -26.94 -9.97 17.43
C LEU A 437 -26.41 -10.31 18.83
N LEU A 438 -26.69 -9.49 19.84
CA LEU A 438 -26.37 -9.79 21.24
C LEU A 438 -27.63 -10.33 21.96
N PRO A 439 -27.63 -11.57 22.50
CA PRO A 439 -28.72 -12.06 23.32
C PRO A 439 -28.79 -11.28 24.64
N GLY A 440 -30.02 -10.95 25.04
CA GLY A 440 -30.33 -9.95 26.07
C GLY A 440 -29.80 -10.25 27.47
N GLY A 441 -29.30 -9.19 28.11
CA GLY A 441 -29.19 -9.07 29.56
C GLY A 441 -29.96 -7.83 29.99
N CYS A 442 -31.03 -8.02 30.76
CA CYS A 442 -31.85 -6.97 31.32
C CYS A 442 -31.03 -6.05 32.24
N ALA A 443 -31.14 -4.73 32.08
CA ALA A 443 -30.73 -3.78 33.10
C ALA A 443 -31.53 -2.47 33.01
N GLY A 444 -32.46 -2.34 33.98
CA GLY A 444 -32.83 -1.14 34.74
C GLY A 444 -32.92 0.22 34.04
N GLY A 445 -34.13 0.77 34.01
CA GLY A 445 -34.38 2.19 33.79
C GLY A 445 -33.77 3.09 34.89
N PRO A 446 -33.69 4.41 34.65
CA PRO A 446 -32.93 5.32 35.51
C PRO A 446 -33.62 5.53 36.86
N ALA A 447 -32.92 5.23 37.95
CA ALA A 447 -33.35 5.49 39.31
C ALA A 447 -33.20 6.97 39.68
N ALA A 448 -34.24 7.52 40.31
CA ALA A 448 -34.33 8.86 40.87
C ALA A 448 -33.35 9.08 42.05
N PRO A 449 -32.95 10.34 42.35
CA PRO A 449 -32.04 10.64 43.45
C PRO A 449 -32.68 10.38 44.83
N PRO A 450 -31.88 10.06 45.87
CA PRO A 450 -32.39 9.60 47.16
C PRO A 450 -33.12 10.72 47.93
N ARG A 451 -34.32 10.39 48.41
CA ARG A 451 -35.09 11.21 49.38
C ARG A 451 -34.41 11.18 50.76
N ALA A 452 -34.36 12.34 51.41
CA ALA A 452 -33.91 12.51 52.78
C ALA A 452 -34.78 11.70 53.79
N PRO A 453 -34.19 11.24 54.91
CA PRO A 453 -34.93 10.50 55.94
C PRO A 453 -35.94 11.40 56.69
N PRO A 454 -37.07 10.84 57.17
CA PRO A 454 -38.06 11.58 57.96
C PRO A 454 -37.56 11.92 59.37
N PRO A 455 -38.13 12.94 60.04
CA PRO A 455 -37.62 13.47 61.30
C PRO A 455 -37.86 12.54 62.49
N ALA A 456 -36.93 12.56 63.44
CA ALA A 456 -37.06 11.89 64.74
C ALA A 456 -38.16 12.54 65.60
N PRO A 457 -38.87 11.77 66.45
CA PRO A 457 -39.95 12.29 67.28
C PRO A 457 -39.44 13.16 68.43
N ALA A 458 -40.19 14.23 68.73
CA ALA A 458 -39.95 15.17 69.83
C ALA A 458 -40.18 14.52 71.22
N PRO A 459 -39.59 15.08 72.31
CA PRO A 459 -39.57 14.46 73.62
C PRO A 459 -40.89 14.66 74.37
N GLY A 460 -41.38 13.59 75.01
CA GLY A 460 -42.49 13.66 75.98
C GLY A 460 -41.99 14.01 77.39
N PRO A 461 -42.80 14.70 78.20
CA PRO A 461 -42.40 15.29 79.49
C PRO A 461 -42.33 14.25 80.61
N GLY A 462 -41.54 14.56 81.65
CA GLY A 462 -41.36 13.73 82.84
C GLY A 462 -42.57 13.67 83.76
N ALA A 463 -42.52 12.71 84.68
CA ALA A 463 -43.28 12.71 85.93
C ALA A 463 -42.36 12.27 87.08
N GLU A 464 -42.18 13.18 88.03
CA GLU A 464 -41.60 12.98 89.37
C GLU A 464 -42.48 12.06 90.24
N GLN A 465 -41.84 11.37 91.18
CA GLN A 465 -42.37 11.00 92.49
C GLN A 465 -41.48 11.67 93.55
N PRO A 466 -41.95 11.91 94.77
CA PRO A 466 -43.24 12.45 95.22
C PRO A 466 -43.19 13.96 95.51
#